data_AF-A0A0T5P7C8-F1
#
_entry.id   AF-A0A0T5P7C8-F1
#
_cell.length_a   1.000
_cell.length_b   1.000
_cell.length_c   1.000
_cell.angle_alpha   90.00
_cell.angle_beta   90.00
_cell.angle_gamma   90.00
#
_symmetry.space_group_name_H-M   'P 1'
#
loop_
_entity.id
_entity.type
_entity.pdbx_description
1 polymer ?
#
loop_
_entity_poly.entity_id
_entity_poly.type
_entity_poly.pdbx_seq_one_letter_code
_entity_poly.pdbx_strand_id
1 'polypeptide(L)'
;MRIKLTDTNKDKLQAALDKVNERAKSFTVTDPEKIKDHAAAAEAKLTGILPKAAWKGARVLCRPAGPPASSYGYSAKSTELILERGARDWFLVNVAEARVRSGDRRLCDVSLTARQTLAAELYAAKKLRANFKAKDMTSDISAHERVKIEVDARKMAGVS
;
A
#
# COMPACT_ATOMS: atom_id res chain seq x y z
N MET A 1 15.88 10.55 -5.66
CA MET A 1 15.81 11.31 -4.38
C MET A 1 15.56 10.31 -3.25
N ARG A 2 16.01 10.58 -2.02
CA ARG A 2 15.65 9.76 -0.84
C ARG A 2 15.70 10.61 0.42
N ILE A 3 14.54 11.00 0.96
CA ILE A 3 14.44 11.87 2.15
C ILE A 3 13.78 11.09 3.27
N LYS A 4 14.42 11.02 4.44
CA LYS A 4 13.85 10.35 5.63
C LYS A 4 12.69 11.19 6.18
N LEU A 5 11.56 10.56 6.50
CA LEU A 5 10.39 11.22 7.10
C LEU A 5 10.67 11.52 8.58
N THR A 6 11.24 12.70 8.85
CA THR A 6 11.51 13.24 10.19
C THR A 6 11.28 14.73 10.21
N ASP A 7 11.01 15.30 11.38
CA ASP A 7 10.81 16.74 11.55
C ASP A 7 12.03 17.55 11.11
N THR A 8 13.25 17.04 11.36
CA THR A 8 14.50 17.65 10.90
C THR A 8 14.61 17.77 9.38
N ASN A 9 13.86 16.96 8.62
CA ASN A 9 13.86 17.00 7.15
C ASN A 9 12.61 17.70 6.59
N LYS A 10 11.79 18.34 7.43
CA LYS A 10 10.53 18.98 7.02
C LYS A 10 10.73 19.97 5.87
N ASP A 11 11.76 20.80 5.94
CA ASP A 11 12.06 21.78 4.89
C ASP A 11 12.44 21.11 3.56
N LYS A 12 13.18 20.00 3.61
CA LYS A 12 13.53 19.23 2.40
C LYS A 12 12.32 18.55 1.78
N LEU A 13 11.41 18.05 2.61
CA LEU A 13 10.14 17.47 2.16
C LEU A 13 9.27 18.55 1.52
N GLN A 14 9.13 19.70 2.18
CA GLN A 14 8.38 20.85 1.68
C GLN A 14 8.93 21.33 0.33
N ALA A 15 10.26 21.52 0.23
CA ALA A 15 10.91 21.92 -1.02
C ALA A 15 10.68 20.91 -2.16
N ALA A 16 10.65 19.61 -1.87
CA ALA A 16 10.34 18.59 -2.86
C ALA A 16 8.88 18.66 -3.34
N LEU A 17 7.93 18.93 -2.45
CA LEU A 17 6.52 19.14 -2.81
C LEU A 17 6.34 20.42 -3.63
N ASP A 18 6.92 21.53 -3.17
CA ASP A 18 6.79 22.83 -3.84
C ASP A 18 7.39 22.81 -5.24
N LYS A 19 8.49 22.09 -5.45
CA LYS A 19 9.10 21.90 -6.78
C LYS A 19 8.14 21.24 -7.78
N VAL A 20 7.31 20.31 -7.32
CA VAL A 20 6.38 19.56 -8.20
C VAL A 20 5.03 20.26 -8.32
N ASN A 21 4.53 20.78 -7.21
CA ASN A 21 3.23 21.45 -7.15
C ASN A 21 3.25 22.82 -7.82
N GLU A 22 4.38 23.52 -7.75
CA GLU A 22 4.53 24.90 -8.21
C GLU A 22 3.45 25.79 -7.57
N ARG A 23 2.52 26.33 -8.40
CA ARG A 23 1.39 27.15 -7.95
C ARG A 23 0.15 26.33 -7.59
N ALA A 24 0.11 25.05 -7.92
CA ALA A 24 -1.04 24.19 -7.61
C ALA A 24 -1.10 23.92 -6.10
N LYS A 25 -2.22 24.26 -5.48
CA LYS A 25 -2.48 23.99 -4.05
C LYS A 25 -3.69 23.08 -3.83
N SER A 26 -4.61 23.03 -4.79
CA SER A 26 -5.76 22.12 -4.78
C SER A 26 -5.38 20.77 -5.37
N PHE A 27 -5.97 19.69 -4.85
CA PHE A 27 -5.79 18.30 -5.32
C PHE A 27 -4.33 17.80 -5.32
N THR A 28 -3.44 18.48 -4.59
CA THR A 28 -2.01 18.18 -4.44
C THR A 28 -1.69 17.90 -2.96
N VAL A 29 -0.57 17.25 -2.70
CA VAL A 29 -0.04 17.12 -1.34
C VAL A 29 0.85 18.33 -1.06
N THR A 30 0.39 19.22 -0.19
CA THR A 30 1.07 20.49 0.12
C THR A 30 1.78 20.51 1.46
N ASP A 31 1.51 19.53 2.33
CA ASP A 31 1.99 19.47 3.71
C ASP A 31 2.79 18.17 3.94
N PRO A 32 4.05 18.26 4.40
CA PRO A 32 4.86 17.13 4.83
C PRO A 32 4.19 16.22 5.87
N GLU A 33 3.32 16.74 6.74
CA GLU A 33 2.62 15.91 7.73
C GLU A 33 1.70 14.89 7.07
N LYS A 34 1.03 15.26 5.95
CA LYS A 34 0.22 14.30 5.18
C LYS A 34 1.05 13.13 4.64
N ILE A 35 2.33 13.35 4.34
CA ILE A 35 3.25 12.27 3.92
C ILE A 35 3.44 11.26 5.07
N LYS A 36 3.53 11.73 6.32
CA LYS A 36 3.60 10.86 7.49
C LYS A 36 2.29 10.09 7.70
N ASP A 37 1.14 10.73 7.49
CA ASP A 37 -0.16 10.04 7.56
C ASP A 37 -0.25 8.90 6.54
N HIS A 38 0.26 9.11 5.32
CA HIS A 38 0.34 8.05 4.31
C HIS A 38 1.22 6.89 4.76
N ALA A 39 2.37 7.17 5.39
CA ALA A 39 3.22 6.15 5.96
C ALA A 39 2.51 5.38 7.09
N ALA A 40 1.82 6.07 8.01
CA ALA A 40 1.07 5.45 9.10
C ALA A 40 -0.07 4.54 8.57
N ALA A 41 -0.80 4.99 7.56
CA ALA A 41 -1.83 4.19 6.91
C ALA A 41 -1.26 2.92 6.25
N ALA A 42 -0.05 3.01 5.68
CA ALA A 42 0.64 1.85 5.14
C ALA A 42 1.10 0.87 6.23
N GLU A 43 1.58 1.37 7.37
CA GLU A 43 1.94 0.51 8.51
C GLU A 43 0.73 -0.26 9.07
N ALA A 44 -0.46 0.37 9.11
CA ALA A 44 -1.69 -0.30 9.49
C ALA A 44 -2.03 -1.47 8.55
N LYS A 45 -1.86 -1.27 7.23
CA LYS A 45 -2.04 -2.34 6.22
C LYS A 45 -1.01 -3.46 6.39
N LEU A 46 0.26 -3.13 6.63
CA LEU A 46 1.34 -4.11 6.77
C LEU A 46 1.23 -4.95 8.04
N THR A 47 0.69 -4.38 9.14
CA THR A 47 0.55 -5.05 10.44
C THR A 47 -0.31 -6.31 10.36
N GLY A 48 -1.32 -6.32 9.50
CA GLY A 48 -2.19 -7.49 9.31
C GLY A 48 -1.53 -8.66 8.56
N ILE A 49 -0.47 -8.38 7.79
CA ILE A 49 0.01 -9.27 6.73
C ILE A 49 1.42 -9.79 7.03
N LEU A 50 2.28 -8.98 7.64
CA LEU A 50 3.69 -9.32 7.90
C LEU A 50 4.13 -8.84 9.29
N PRO A 51 5.06 -9.55 9.95
CA PRO A 51 5.71 -9.05 11.15
C PRO A 51 6.55 -7.81 10.81
N LYS A 52 6.68 -6.87 11.76
CA LYS A 52 7.36 -5.57 11.57
C LYS A 52 8.79 -5.69 11.02
N ALA A 53 9.51 -6.73 11.42
CA ALA A 53 10.88 -7.00 10.94
C ALA A 53 10.94 -7.25 9.42
N ALA A 54 9.86 -7.69 8.79
CA ALA A 54 9.78 -8.00 7.37
C ALA A 54 9.26 -6.83 6.51
N TRP A 55 8.96 -5.67 7.10
CA TRP A 55 8.40 -4.53 6.35
C TRP A 55 9.41 -3.82 5.45
N LYS A 56 10.72 -3.98 5.70
CA LYS A 56 11.79 -3.35 4.92
C LYS A 56 11.64 -3.67 3.43
N GLY A 57 11.61 -2.64 2.60
CA GLY A 57 11.46 -2.73 1.15
C GLY A 57 10.02 -2.59 0.65
N ALA A 58 9.02 -2.58 1.54
CA ALA A 58 7.64 -2.29 1.15
C ALA A 58 7.56 -0.86 0.58
N ARG A 59 6.74 -0.68 -0.45
CA ARG A 59 6.54 0.62 -1.09
C ARG A 59 5.10 1.03 -1.02
N VAL A 60 4.88 2.34 -1.03
CA VAL A 60 3.57 2.94 -0.94
C VAL A 60 3.49 4.00 -2.00
N LEU A 61 2.49 3.90 -2.87
CA LEU A 61 2.18 4.91 -3.85
C LEU A 61 0.90 5.60 -3.40
N CYS A 62 0.96 6.90 -3.12
CA CYS A 62 -0.21 7.68 -2.73
C CYS A 62 -0.41 8.89 -3.64
N ARG A 63 -1.68 9.17 -3.92
CA ARG A 63 -2.16 10.29 -4.72
C ARG A 63 -3.49 10.78 -4.15
N PRO A 64 -3.71 12.11 -4.03
CA PRO A 64 -5.01 12.67 -3.67
C PRO A 64 -6.15 12.20 -4.59
N ALA A 65 -7.38 12.31 -4.08
CA ALA A 65 -8.57 12.15 -4.90
C ALA A 65 -8.71 13.32 -5.89
N GLY A 66 -9.42 13.08 -6.98
CA GLY A 66 -9.78 14.13 -7.92
C GLY A 66 -10.91 15.03 -7.41
N PRO A 67 -11.30 16.03 -8.22
CA PRO A 67 -12.44 16.88 -7.93
C PRO A 67 -13.71 16.07 -7.64
N PRO A 68 -14.51 16.45 -6.63
CA PRO A 68 -15.74 15.72 -6.29
C PRO A 68 -16.89 16.00 -7.26
N ALA A 69 -16.87 17.15 -7.94
CA ALA A 69 -17.94 17.56 -8.85
C ALA A 69 -17.74 16.95 -10.25
N SER A 70 -18.76 16.24 -10.73
CA SER A 70 -18.78 15.68 -12.10
C SER A 70 -18.78 16.75 -13.20
N SER A 71 -19.18 17.98 -12.88
CA SER A 71 -19.11 19.13 -13.79
C SER A 71 -17.68 19.57 -14.10
N TYR A 72 -16.68 19.08 -13.34
CA TYR A 72 -15.28 19.34 -13.61
C TYR A 72 -14.80 18.45 -14.78
N GLY A 73 -15.01 18.93 -16.01
CA GLY A 73 -14.67 18.21 -17.24
C GLY A 73 -13.18 18.07 -17.55
N TYR A 74 -12.29 18.62 -16.72
CA TYR A 74 -10.85 18.67 -16.97
C TYR A 74 -10.05 17.95 -15.88
N SER A 75 -8.89 17.40 -16.27
CA SER A 75 -7.96 16.82 -15.32
C SER A 75 -7.24 17.90 -14.51
N ALA A 76 -7.32 17.81 -13.18
CA ALA A 76 -6.57 18.66 -12.27
C ALA A 76 -5.14 18.15 -12.08
N LYS A 77 -4.18 19.07 -11.95
CA LYS A 77 -2.81 18.75 -11.53
C LYS A 77 -2.85 18.22 -10.09
N SER A 78 -2.07 17.18 -9.83
CA SER A 78 -1.98 16.49 -8.55
C SER A 78 -0.53 16.08 -8.28
N THR A 79 -0.31 15.52 -7.09
CA THR A 79 1.01 15.05 -6.64
C THR A 79 0.93 13.56 -6.41
N GLU A 80 1.82 12.81 -7.02
CA GLU A 80 2.04 11.39 -6.70
C GLU A 80 3.31 11.26 -5.85
N LEU A 81 3.20 10.47 -4.79
CA LEU A 81 4.26 10.22 -3.84
C LEU A 81 4.57 8.74 -3.81
N ILE A 82 5.85 8.40 -3.87
CA ILE A 82 6.33 7.05 -3.58
C ILE A 82 7.13 7.09 -2.29
N LEU A 83 6.66 6.33 -1.30
CA LEU A 83 7.35 6.09 -0.04
C LEU A 83 7.93 4.68 -0.05
N GLU A 84 9.11 4.52 0.54
CA GLU A 84 9.75 3.23 0.73
C GLU A 84 10.07 3.00 2.19
N ARG A 85 9.76 1.80 2.67
CA ARG A 85 10.07 1.39 4.03
C ARG A 85 11.53 0.98 4.14
N GLY A 86 12.31 1.71 4.94
CA GLY A 86 13.62 1.25 5.39
C GLY A 86 13.51 0.26 6.55
N ALA A 87 14.62 -0.03 7.24
CA ALA A 87 14.59 -0.94 8.38
C ALA A 87 13.76 -0.40 9.56
N ARG A 88 13.86 0.91 9.84
CA ARG A 88 13.19 1.55 11.00
C ARG A 88 12.26 2.69 10.61
N ASP A 89 12.59 3.42 9.56
CA ASP A 89 11.86 4.61 9.13
C ASP A 89 11.31 4.48 7.71
N TRP A 90 10.42 5.40 7.35
CA TRP A 90 9.95 5.62 5.99
C TRP A 90 10.78 6.69 5.29
N PHE A 91 10.88 6.57 3.97
CA PHE A 91 11.62 7.48 3.11
C PHE A 91 10.76 7.89 1.93
N LEU A 92 10.72 9.19 1.64
CA LEU A 92 10.18 9.72 0.40
C LEU A 92 11.23 9.49 -0.69
N VAL A 93 10.90 8.63 -1.66
CA VAL A 93 11.83 8.23 -2.73
C VAL A 93 11.48 8.89 -4.06
N ASN A 94 10.20 9.22 -4.28
CA ASN A 94 9.76 9.95 -5.46
C ASN A 94 8.63 10.91 -5.14
N VAL A 95 8.64 12.05 -5.84
CA VAL A 95 7.54 13.01 -5.93
C VAL A 95 7.42 13.35 -7.40
N ALA A 96 6.24 13.13 -7.98
CA ALA A 96 5.98 13.35 -9.39
C ALA A 96 4.69 14.14 -9.59
N GLU A 97 4.63 14.89 -10.68
CA GLU A 97 3.37 15.48 -11.15
C GLU A 97 2.46 14.33 -11.61
N ALA A 98 1.22 14.37 -11.15
CA ALA A 98 0.16 13.49 -11.62
C ALA A 98 -1.04 14.32 -12.10
N ARG A 99 -1.98 13.66 -12.75
CA ARG A 99 -3.26 14.24 -13.15
C ARG A 99 -4.39 13.40 -12.57
N VAL A 100 -5.39 14.06 -12.00
CA VAL A 100 -6.58 13.43 -11.44
C VAL A 100 -7.83 14.00 -12.10
N ARG A 101 -8.84 13.15 -12.32
CA ARG A 101 -10.13 13.53 -12.92
C ARG A 101 -11.25 13.41 -11.90
N SER A 102 -12.41 13.97 -12.22
CA SER A 102 -13.61 13.78 -11.41
C SER A 102 -13.91 12.28 -11.24
N GLY A 103 -14.18 11.86 -10.01
CA GLY A 103 -14.44 10.47 -9.66
C GLY A 103 -13.19 9.65 -9.32
N ASP A 104 -11.98 10.16 -9.57
CA ASP A 104 -10.75 9.50 -9.15
C ASP A 104 -10.71 9.42 -7.62
N ARG A 105 -10.65 8.19 -7.11
CA ARG A 105 -10.51 7.94 -5.68
C ARG A 105 -9.10 8.28 -5.22
N ARG A 106 -8.97 8.57 -3.91
CA ARG A 106 -7.67 8.64 -3.25
C ARG A 106 -6.97 7.30 -3.44
N LEU A 107 -5.75 7.36 -3.95
CA LEU A 107 -4.88 6.21 -4.12
C LEU A 107 -3.91 6.17 -2.94
N CYS A 108 -3.74 5.01 -2.30
CA CYS A 108 -2.70 4.81 -1.31
C CYS A 108 -2.41 3.32 -1.17
N ASP A 109 -1.74 2.80 -2.19
CA ASP A 109 -1.55 1.38 -2.41
C ASP A 109 -0.19 0.93 -1.91
N VAL A 110 -0.19 -0.16 -1.16
CA VAL A 110 1.01 -0.76 -0.60
C VAL A 110 1.43 -1.90 -1.51
N SER A 111 2.61 -1.80 -2.08
CA SER A 111 3.23 -2.87 -2.87
C SER A 111 4.28 -3.59 -2.04
N LEU A 112 4.24 -4.92 -2.13
CA LEU A 112 5.20 -5.81 -1.50
C LEU A 112 6.22 -6.28 -2.54
N THR A 113 7.45 -6.52 -2.08
CA THR A 113 8.45 -7.25 -2.87
C THR A 113 8.06 -8.72 -3.00
N ALA A 114 8.56 -9.44 -4.01
CA ALA A 114 8.29 -10.87 -4.18
C ALA A 114 8.60 -11.69 -2.90
N ARG A 115 9.72 -11.37 -2.24
CA ARG A 115 10.08 -11.99 -0.95
C ARG A 115 9.04 -11.74 0.14
N GLN A 116 8.49 -10.52 0.20
CA GLN A 116 7.46 -10.15 1.17
C GLN A 116 6.12 -10.82 0.87
N THR A 117 5.74 -10.95 -0.40
CA THR A 117 4.53 -11.67 -0.81
C THR A 117 4.59 -13.14 -0.37
N LEU A 118 5.68 -13.83 -0.69
CA LEU A 118 5.88 -15.22 -0.24
C LEU A 118 5.90 -15.33 1.29
N ALA A 119 6.58 -14.41 1.97
CA ALA A 119 6.61 -14.38 3.43
C ALA A 119 5.23 -14.12 4.05
N ALA A 120 4.37 -13.34 3.40
CA ALA A 120 3.02 -13.03 3.86
C ALA A 120 2.13 -14.27 3.84
N GLU A 121 2.18 -15.04 2.76
CA GLU A 121 1.44 -16.30 2.62
C GLU A 121 1.87 -17.31 3.70
N LEU A 122 3.19 -17.48 3.89
CA LEU A 122 3.73 -18.36 4.92
C LEU A 122 3.37 -17.89 6.33
N TYR A 123 3.41 -16.58 6.58
CA TYR A 123 3.06 -16.00 7.87
C TYR A 123 1.57 -16.15 8.19
N ALA A 124 0.70 -15.94 7.21
CA ALA A 124 -0.74 -16.16 7.34
C ALA A 124 -1.04 -17.63 7.66
N ALA A 125 -0.41 -18.58 6.94
CA ALA A 125 -0.55 -20.01 7.19
C ALA A 125 -0.05 -20.39 8.60
N LYS A 126 1.09 -19.83 9.04
CA LYS A 126 1.61 -20.03 10.40
C LYS A 126 0.64 -19.50 11.46
N LYS A 127 0.10 -18.29 11.26
CA LYS A 127 -0.83 -17.64 12.20
C LYS A 127 -2.16 -18.41 12.29
N LEU A 128 -2.66 -18.94 11.17
CA LEU A 128 -3.84 -19.80 11.14
C LEU A 128 -3.62 -21.05 12.01
N ARG A 129 -2.50 -21.76 11.81
CA ARG A 129 -2.18 -22.97 12.60
C ARG A 129 -1.92 -22.70 14.08
N ALA A 130 -1.39 -21.51 14.40
CA ALA A 130 -1.16 -21.13 15.79
C ALA A 130 -2.46 -20.79 16.54
N ASN A 131 -3.41 -20.14 15.86
CA ASN A 131 -4.61 -19.62 16.51
C ASN A 131 -5.83 -20.54 16.36
N PHE A 132 -5.80 -21.48 15.42
CA PHE A 132 -6.91 -22.37 15.11
C PHE A 132 -6.44 -23.81 15.05
N LYS A 133 -7.32 -24.74 15.45
CA LYS A 133 -7.14 -26.18 15.21
C LYS A 133 -7.41 -26.49 13.74
N ALA A 134 -6.54 -25.99 12.86
CA ALA A 134 -6.60 -26.24 11.43
C ALA A 134 -6.40 -27.74 11.16
N LYS A 135 -7.26 -28.33 10.32
CA LYS A 135 -7.10 -29.68 9.83
C LYS A 135 -6.49 -29.60 8.44
N ASP A 136 -5.33 -30.23 8.24
CA ASP A 136 -4.77 -30.39 6.91
C ASP A 136 -5.55 -31.50 6.16
N MET A 137 -5.57 -31.40 4.83
CA MET A 137 -6.17 -32.42 3.98
C MET A 137 -5.40 -33.74 4.14
N THR A 138 -6.09 -34.82 4.48
CA THR A 138 -5.46 -36.12 4.69
C THR A 138 -5.00 -36.76 3.37
N SER A 139 -3.88 -37.48 3.41
CA SER A 139 -3.30 -38.18 2.25
C SER A 139 -4.18 -39.28 1.69
N ASP A 140 -5.18 -39.73 2.43
CA ASP A 140 -5.98 -40.91 2.09
C ASP A 140 -7.24 -40.56 1.30
N ILE A 141 -7.50 -39.27 1.06
CA ILE A 141 -8.65 -38.79 0.29
C ILE A 141 -8.44 -39.10 -1.20
N SER A 142 -9.49 -39.58 -1.86
CA SER A 142 -9.47 -39.89 -3.30
C SER A 142 -9.20 -38.64 -4.15
N ALA A 143 -8.58 -38.81 -5.33
CA ALA A 143 -8.25 -37.69 -6.22
C ALA A 143 -9.48 -36.84 -6.60
N HIS A 144 -10.63 -37.50 -6.83
CA HIS A 144 -11.89 -36.82 -7.15
C HIS A 144 -12.41 -35.96 -5.99
N GLU A 145 -12.38 -36.49 -4.77
CA GLU A 145 -12.79 -35.73 -3.58
C GLU A 145 -11.85 -34.55 -3.29
N ARG A 146 -10.54 -34.71 -3.52
CA ARG A 146 -9.58 -33.60 -3.40
C ARG A 146 -9.92 -32.45 -4.35
N VAL A 147 -10.17 -32.75 -5.62
CA VAL A 147 -10.57 -31.73 -6.61
C VAL A 147 -11.86 -31.03 -6.19
N LYS A 148 -12.86 -31.78 -5.69
CA LYS A 148 -14.10 -31.19 -5.19
C LYS A 148 -13.85 -30.23 -4.03
N ILE A 149 -13.07 -30.66 -3.04
CA ILE A 149 -12.71 -29.83 -1.87
C ILE A 149 -11.93 -28.59 -2.31
N GLU A 150 -11.00 -28.71 -3.26
CA GLU A 150 -10.24 -27.57 -3.79
C GLU A 150 -11.12 -26.56 -4.53
N VAL A 151 -12.05 -27.03 -5.37
CA VAL A 151 -13.01 -26.17 -6.08
C VAL A 151 -13.91 -25.45 -5.07
N ASP A 152 -14.41 -26.16 -4.06
CA ASP A 152 -15.25 -25.57 -3.02
C ASP A 152 -14.44 -24.57 -2.17
N ALA A 153 -13.17 -24.87 -1.85
CA ALA A 153 -12.28 -23.95 -1.15
C ALA A 153 -11.97 -22.67 -1.94
N ARG A 154 -11.75 -22.77 -3.26
CA ARG A 154 -11.57 -21.62 -4.16
C ARG A 154 -12.81 -20.72 -4.17
N LYS A 155 -13.99 -21.32 -4.28
CA LYS A 155 -15.27 -20.60 -4.17
C LYS A 155 -15.41 -19.89 -2.83
N MET A 156 -15.10 -20.57 -1.71
CA MET A 156 -15.14 -19.95 -0.38
C MET A 156 -14.14 -18.78 -0.24
N ALA A 157 -12.98 -18.88 -0.87
CA ALA A 157 -11.97 -17.81 -0.89
C ALA A 157 -12.29 -16.66 -1.86
N GLY A 158 -13.37 -16.78 -2.65
CA GLY A 158 -13.71 -15.79 -3.69
C GLY A 158 -12.72 -15.74 -4.85
N VAL A 159 -11.95 -16.82 -5.04
CA VAL A 159 -11.00 -16.97 -6.15
C VAL A 159 -11.70 -17.78 -7.24
N SER A 160 -12.08 -17.12 -8.32
CA SER A 160 -12.72 -17.74 -9.50
C SER A 160 -11.77 -18.66 -10.26
#